data_AF-X1LD39-F1
#
_entry.id   AF-X1LD39-F1
#
_cell.length_a   1.000
_cell.length_b   1.000
_cell.length_c   1.000
_cell.angle_alpha   90.00
_cell.angle_beta   90.00
_cell.angle_gamma   90.00
#
_symmetry.space_group_name_H-M   'P 1'
#
loop_
_entity.id
_entity.type
_entity.pdbx_description
1 polymer ?
#
loop_
_entity_poly.entity_id
_entity_poly.type
_entity_poly.pdbx_seq_one_letter_code
_entity_poly.pdbx_strand_id
1 'polypeptide(L)' 'MERKIRNINKPLTIAIMGCMVNGPGEAKEADIGVAFDKKNGVLFKKGKILGKYSSEIIIRRLLEEIKSW' A
#
# COMPACT_ATOMS: atom_id res chain seq x y z
N MET A 1 -4.73 9.69 17.33
CA MET A 1 -4.31 8.86 16.17
C MET A 1 -3.39 7.70 16.60
N GLU A 2 -2.68 7.82 17.73
CA GLU A 2 -1.53 6.96 18.09
C GLU A 2 -1.88 5.57 18.66
N ARG A 3 -3.15 5.25 18.92
CA ARG A 3 -3.53 4.06 19.71
C ARG A 3 -3.84 2.79 18.92
N LYS A 4 -3.86 2.81 17.58
CA LYS A 4 -4.22 1.63 16.76
C LYS A 4 -3.05 0.88 16.10
N ILE A 5 -1.82 1.37 16.25
CA ILE A 5 -0.64 0.87 15.51
C ILE A 5 0.32 0.10 16.43
N ARG A 6 -0.08 -0.22 17.66
CA ARG A 6 0.84 -0.71 18.69
C ARG A 6 1.06 -2.23 18.72
N ASN A 7 0.56 -2.97 17.73
CA ASN A 7 0.59 -4.44 17.76
C ASN A 7 0.98 -5.09 16.42
N ILE A 8 1.82 -4.42 15.63
CA ILE A 8 2.47 -5.03 14.47
C ILE A 8 3.93 -5.25 14.86
N ASN A 9 4.24 -6.46 15.36
CA ASN A 9 5.56 -6.86 15.86
C ASN A 9 6.59 -7.14 14.73
N LYS A 10 6.39 -6.53 13.56
CA LYS A 10 7.29 -6.63 12.40
C LYS A 10 7.44 -5.23 11.80
N PRO A 11 8.66 -4.76 11.51
CA PRO A 11 8.84 -3.50 10.79
C PRO A 11 8.27 -3.67 9.38
N LEU A 12 7.04 -3.18 9.17
CA LEU A 12 6.37 -3.23 7.89
C LEU A 12 6.65 -1.92 7.14
N THR A 13 7.31 -2.00 5.99
CA THR A 13 7.56 -0.82 5.17
C THR A 13 6.36 -0.58 4.26
N ILE A 14 5.65 0.53 4.49
CA ILE A 14 4.47 0.92 3.70
C ILE A 14 4.82 2.12 2.82
N ALA A 15 4.70 1.98 1.50
CA ALA A 15 4.92 3.07 0.55
C ALA A 15 3.59 3.63 0.03
N ILE A 16 3.40 4.96 0.11
CA ILE A 16 2.23 5.67 -0.40
C ILE A 16 2.71 6.71 -1.42
N MET A 17 2.40 6.49 -2.70
CA MET A 17 2.89 7.31 -3.80
C MET A 17 1.75 7.99 -4.53
N GLY A 18 1.85 9.32 -4.69
CA GLY A 18 0.84 10.15 -5.35
C GLY A 18 0.89 10.13 -6.89
N CYS A 19 1.78 9.34 -7.50
CA CYS A 19 1.89 9.21 -8.94
C CYS A 19 2.53 7.88 -9.35
N MET A 20 1.97 7.20 -10.35
CA MET A 20 2.44 5.87 -10.83
C MET A 20 3.83 5.90 -11.50
N VAL A 21 4.38 7.09 -11.79
CA VAL A 21 5.55 7.28 -12.66
C VAL A 21 6.84 6.71 -12.06
N ASN A 22 7.01 6.73 -10.73
CA ASN A 22 8.15 6.12 -10.02
C ASN A 22 7.76 4.92 -9.14
N GLY A 23 6.47 4.59 -9.08
CA GLY A 23 5.90 3.62 -8.16
C GLY A 23 6.50 2.21 -8.15
N PRO A 24 6.79 1.57 -9.30
CA PRO A 24 7.19 0.16 -9.31
C PRO A 24 8.64 -0.09 -8.88
N GLY A 25 9.53 0.91 -8.99
CA GLY A 25 10.94 0.79 -8.59
C GLY A 25 11.13 0.90 -7.07
N GLU A 26 10.50 1.89 -6.45
CA GLU A 26 10.56 2.13 -4.99
C GLU A 26 9.64 1.16 -4.20
N ALA A 27 8.53 0.68 -4.78
CA ALA A 27 7.66 -0.31 -4.13
C ALA A 27 8.25 -1.73 -4.05
N LYS A 28 9.44 -1.97 -4.64
CA LYS A 28 10.19 -3.22 -4.49
C LYS A 28 10.83 -3.35 -3.10
N GLU A 29 11.17 -2.23 -2.48
CA GLU A 29 11.75 -2.18 -1.13
C GLU A 29 10.66 -2.19 -0.04
N ALA A 30 9.42 -1.83 -0.40
CA ALA A 30 8.28 -1.86 0.50
C ALA A 30 7.61 -3.24 0.56
N ASP A 31 7.22 -3.66 1.76
CA ASP A 31 6.41 -4.87 1.95
C ASP A 31 5.01 -4.71 1.33
N ILE A 32 4.44 -3.52 1.48
CA ILE A 32 3.14 -3.14 0.89
C ILE A 32 3.26 -1.72 0.34
N GLY A 33 2.80 -1.51 -0.88
CA GLY A 33 2.80 -0.19 -1.51
C GLY A 33 1.46 0.11 -2.17
N VAL A 34 1.11 1.39 -2.25
CA VAL A 34 0.00 1.87 -3.06
C VAL A 34 0.45 3.04 -3.91
N ALA A 35 0.17 2.97 -5.21
CA ALA A 35 0.34 4.12 -6.12
C ALA A 35 -1.03 4.60 -6.58
N PHE A 36 -1.29 5.87 -6.40
CA PHE A 36 -2.53 6.50 -6.86
C PHE A 36 -2.33 7.11 -8.26
N ASP A 37 -3.39 6.98 -9.05
CA ASP A 37 -3.69 7.71 -10.28
C ASP A 37 -4.87 8.66 -9.99
N LYS A 38 -5.22 9.54 -10.94
CA LYS A 38 -6.32 10.51 -10.80
C LYS A 38 -7.66 9.89 -10.35
N LYS A 39 -7.95 8.63 -10.70
CA LYS A 39 -9.24 7.98 -10.36
C LYS A 39 -9.13 6.62 -9.70
N ASN A 40 -7.95 6.02 -9.71
CA ASN A 40 -7.73 4.65 -9.25
C ASN A 40 -6.43 4.61 -8.46
N GLY A 41 -6.14 3.50 -7.81
CA GLY A 41 -4.80 3.17 -7.38
C GLY A 41 -4.45 1.73 -7.67
N VAL A 42 -3.17 1.43 -7.60
CA VAL A 42 -2.62 0.09 -7.76
C VAL A 42 -1.98 -0.31 -6.43
N LEU A 43 -2.37 -1.48 -5.94
CA LEU A 43 -1.84 -2.05 -4.72
C LEU A 43 -0.74 -3.04 -5.06
N PHE A 44 0.38 -2.94 -4.35
CA PHE A 44 1.55 -3.80 -4.50
C PHE A 44 1.90 -4.44 -3.17
N LYS A 45 2.43 -5.65 -3.21
CA LYS A 45 2.91 -6.42 -2.06
C LYS A 45 4.21 -7.11 -2.43
N LYS A 46 5.30 -6.77 -1.73
CA LYS A 46 6.67 -7.24 -2.00
C LYS A 46 7.06 -7.13 -3.48
N GLY A 47 6.80 -5.97 -4.08
CA GLY A 47 7.05 -5.73 -5.50
C GLY A 47 6.12 -6.47 -6.49
N LYS A 48 5.09 -7.19 -6.04
CA LYS A 48 4.06 -7.79 -6.90
C LYS A 48 2.79 -6.97 -6.90
N ILE A 49 2.19 -6.75 -8.07
CA ILE A 49 0.89 -6.08 -8.20
C ILE A 49 -0.20 -7.04 -7.71
N LEU A 50 -0.94 -6.65 -6.67
CA LEU A 50 -2.12 -7.39 -6.20
C LEU A 50 -3.36 -7.08 -7.05
N GLY A 51 -3.48 -5.82 -7.48
CA GLY A 51 -4.61 -5.37 -8.30
C GLY A 51 -4.73 -3.86 -8.37
N LYS A 52 -5.59 -3.40 -9.29
CA LYS A 52 -6.00 -2.00 -9.42
C LYS A 52 -7.40 -1.85 -8.85
N TYR A 53 -7.57 -0.86 -7.99
CA TYR A 53 -8.84 -0.59 -7.30
C TYR A 53 -9.16 0.91 -7.41
N SER A 54 -10.44 1.27 -7.33
CA SER A 54 -10.85 2.67 -7.21
C SER A 54 -10.28 3.28 -5.92
N SER A 55 -10.04 4.59 -5.91
CA SER A 55 -9.46 5.32 -4.77
C SER A 55 -10.24 5.11 -3.46
N GLU A 56 -11.55 4.92 -3.56
CA GLU A 56 -12.44 4.67 -2.42
C GLU A 56 -12.24 3.28 -1.79
N ILE A 57 -11.92 2.27 -2.62
CA ILE A 57 -11.76 0.87 -2.19
C ILE A 57 -10.31 0.59 -1.79
N ILE A 58 -9.35 1.22 -2.44
CA ILE A 58 -7.94 0.89 -2.26
C ILE A 58 -7.41 1.18 -0.86
N ILE A 59 -7.90 2.26 -0.22
CA ILE A 59 -7.56 2.58 1.18
C ILE A 59 -8.02 1.46 2.11
N ARG A 60 -9.24 0.96 1.90
CA ARG A 60 -9.80 -0.15 2.68
C ARG A 60 -8.98 -1.41 2.46
N ARG A 61 -8.65 -1.73 1.21
CA ARG A 61 -7.81 -2.89 0.87
C ARG A 61 -6.40 -2.82 1.44
N LEU A 62 -5.77 -1.65 1.42
CA LEU A 62 -4.46 -1.42 2.03
C LEU A 62 -4.50 -1.74 3.52
N LEU A 63 -5.51 -1.25 4.23
CA LEU A 63 -5.70 -1.51 5.67
C LEU A 63 -5.95 -3.00 5.97
N GLU A 64 -6.69 -3.70 5.10
CA GLU A 64 -6.89 -5.15 5.22
C GLU A 64 -5.58 -5.91 5.04
N GLU A 65 -4.75 -5.55 4.06
CA GLU A 65 -3.45 -6.19 3.85
C GLU A 65 -2.47 -5.93 5.00
N ILE A 66 -2.48 -4.71 5.58
CA ILE A 66 -1.65 -4.37 6.75
C ILE A 66 -2.11 -5.17 7.99
N LYS A 67 -3.42 -5.34 8.19
CA LYS A 67 -3.96 -6.14 9.30
C LYS A 67 -3.67 -7.64 9.14
N SER A 68 -3.56 -8.13 7.92
CA SER A 68 -3.37 -9.55 7.61
C SER A 68 -1.90 -10.02 7.64
N TRP A 69 -0.99 -9.23 8.19
CA TRP A 69 0.47 -9.46 8.11
C TRP A 69 1.13 -9.92 9.43
#